data_AF-A0A1J0P814-F1
#
_entry.id   AF-A0A1J0P814-F1
#
_cell.length_a   1.000
_cell.length_b   1.000
_cell.length_c   1.000
_cell.angle_alpha   90.00
_cell.angle_beta   90.00
_cell.angle_gamma   90.00
#
_symmetry.space_group_name_H-M   'P 1'
#
loop_
_entity.id
_entity.type
_entity.pdbx_description
1 polymer ?
#
loop_
_entity_poly.entity_id
_entity_poly.type
_entity_poly.pdbx_seq_one_letter_code
_entity_poly.pdbx_strand_id
1 'polypeptide(L)'
;MAGDLHGQWDRSDVALLRILAPDAFLVVGDLSDGQERIATSLASLDQPLACILGNHDTGKDDSGRKLQRQIDLLGERHCGWRRCDLEPAGLSVVGGRPASAGGGYHLSMGVKALWGPVSSRESADRITAAALAADPERPLVLLAHSGPTGLGSEARDPCGRDWKPPACDWGDMDLAMAIERIQRQRPLPLVVFGHMHHRLMRGSGERRSFLVDRRGTAYLNAACVPRHGIDGEGRELRHFSWAELDGHRLVHASHRWYSPEGRLLYEQTLVEQPLAVTC
;
A
#
# COMPACT_ATOMS: atom_id res chain seq x y z
N MET A 1 -7.52 1.11 -3.94
CA MET A 1 -6.10 0.83 -3.66
C MET A 1 -5.63 -0.32 -4.53
N ALA A 2 -4.39 -0.28 -5.02
CA ALA A 2 -3.77 -1.37 -5.78
C ALA A 2 -2.34 -1.62 -5.33
N GLY A 3 -1.90 -2.87 -5.30
CA GLY A 3 -0.56 -3.26 -4.89
C GLY A 3 0.05 -4.28 -5.81
N ASP A 4 1.38 -4.32 -5.80
CA ASP A 4 2.18 -5.39 -6.40
C ASP A 4 1.78 -5.60 -7.87
N LEU A 5 1.74 -4.49 -8.60
CA LEU A 5 1.18 -4.45 -9.95
C LEU A 5 1.96 -5.38 -10.88
N HIS A 6 3.28 -5.49 -10.72
CA HIS A 6 4.16 -6.38 -11.49
C HIS A 6 3.88 -6.35 -13.00
N GLY A 7 3.69 -5.14 -13.55
CA GLY A 7 3.36 -4.96 -14.97
C GLY A 7 1.87 -5.08 -15.32
N GLN A 8 1.02 -5.61 -14.43
CA GLN A 8 -0.44 -5.73 -14.58
C GLN A 8 -1.15 -4.40 -14.29
N TRP A 9 -0.87 -3.41 -15.13
CA TRP A 9 -1.54 -2.13 -15.18
C TRP A 9 -1.63 -1.66 -16.62
N ASP A 10 -2.84 -1.45 -17.12
CA ASP A 10 -3.07 -1.06 -18.50
C ASP A 10 -4.23 -0.05 -18.64
N ARG A 11 -4.63 0.21 -19.89
CA ARG A 11 -5.69 1.18 -20.21
C ARG A 11 -7.04 0.80 -19.61
N SER A 12 -7.32 -0.48 -19.44
CA SER A 12 -8.56 -0.96 -18.81
C SER A 12 -8.60 -0.60 -17.33
N ASP A 13 -7.48 -0.65 -16.61
CA ASP A 13 -7.42 -0.19 -15.21
C ASP A 13 -7.67 1.31 -15.11
N VAL A 14 -7.08 2.10 -16.02
CA VAL A 14 -7.27 3.55 -16.07
C VAL A 14 -8.72 3.90 -16.37
N ALA A 15 -9.33 3.22 -17.36
CA ALA A 15 -10.74 3.41 -17.70
C ALA A 15 -11.65 3.01 -16.53
N LEU A 16 -11.37 1.88 -15.89
CA LEU A 16 -12.12 1.41 -14.74
C LEU A 16 -12.02 2.39 -13.57
N LEU A 17 -10.84 2.93 -13.26
CA LEU A 17 -10.69 3.93 -12.20
C LEU A 17 -11.50 5.20 -12.46
N ARG A 18 -11.67 5.60 -13.74
CA ARG A 18 -12.55 6.71 -14.13
C ARG A 18 -14.03 6.38 -13.93
N ILE A 19 -14.44 5.15 -14.18
CA ILE A 19 -15.82 4.69 -13.96
C ILE A 19 -16.12 4.61 -12.46
N LEU A 20 -15.22 4.01 -11.68
CA LEU A 20 -15.38 3.82 -10.24
C LEU A 20 -15.28 5.14 -9.46
N ALA A 21 -14.54 6.11 -9.99
CA ALA A 21 -14.40 7.46 -9.45
C ALA A 21 -14.21 7.53 -7.92
N PRO A 22 -13.21 6.83 -7.34
CA PRO A 22 -12.94 6.94 -5.91
C PRO A 22 -12.42 8.33 -5.55
N ASP A 23 -12.66 8.78 -4.32
CA ASP A 23 -12.15 10.07 -3.82
C ASP A 23 -10.62 10.13 -3.84
N ALA A 24 -9.96 9.00 -3.58
CA ALA A 24 -8.51 8.87 -3.59
C ALA A 24 -8.07 7.49 -4.09
N PHE A 25 -6.89 7.44 -4.73
CA PHE A 25 -6.26 6.21 -5.18
C PHE A 25 -4.88 6.01 -4.55
N LEU A 26 -4.67 4.88 -3.89
CA LEU A 26 -3.41 4.53 -3.24
C LEU A 26 -2.74 3.36 -3.95
N VAL A 27 -1.43 3.47 -4.21
CA VAL A 27 -0.61 2.44 -4.85
C VAL A 27 0.54 2.02 -3.94
N VAL A 28 0.61 0.74 -3.57
CA VAL A 28 1.62 0.20 -2.63
C VAL A 28 2.89 -0.34 -3.29
N GLY A 29 3.21 0.11 -4.51
CA GLY A 29 4.49 -0.18 -5.15
C GLY A 29 4.55 -1.50 -5.91
N ASP A 30 5.78 -1.91 -6.23
CA ASP A 30 6.08 -2.99 -7.15
C ASP A 30 5.33 -2.83 -8.46
N LEU A 31 5.45 -1.63 -9.03
CA LEU A 31 4.85 -1.27 -10.30
C LEU A 31 5.36 -2.23 -11.39
N SER A 32 6.68 -2.44 -11.40
CA SER A 32 7.39 -3.32 -12.33
C SER A 32 8.83 -3.59 -11.84
N ASP A 33 9.72 -4.08 -12.70
CA ASP A 33 11.16 -4.19 -12.41
C ASP A 33 11.93 -2.91 -12.78
N GLY A 34 11.45 -1.76 -12.29
CA GLY A 34 12.05 -0.44 -12.51
C GLY A 34 11.81 0.17 -13.90
N GLN A 35 10.71 -0.23 -14.55
CA GLN A 35 10.28 0.33 -15.84
C GLN A 35 9.37 1.55 -15.63
N GLU A 36 9.53 2.55 -16.49
CA GLU A 36 8.85 3.85 -16.37
C GLU A 36 7.36 3.81 -16.76
N ARG A 37 6.94 2.82 -17.56
CA ARG A 37 5.60 2.74 -18.19
C ARG A 37 4.45 2.97 -17.20
N ILE A 38 4.48 2.30 -16.06
CA ILE A 38 3.39 2.36 -15.09
C ILE A 38 3.47 3.67 -14.28
N ALA A 39 4.67 4.10 -13.88
CA ALA A 39 4.85 5.41 -13.25
C ALA A 39 4.31 6.55 -14.14
N THR A 40 4.60 6.52 -15.45
CA THR A 40 4.05 7.47 -16.42
C THR A 40 2.53 7.38 -16.50
N SER A 41 1.95 6.17 -16.50
CA SER A 41 0.50 6.00 -16.53
C SER A 41 -0.18 6.49 -15.25
N LEU A 42 0.44 6.31 -14.08
CA LEU A 42 -0.08 6.80 -12.80
C LEU A 42 0.02 8.32 -12.72
N ALA A 43 1.08 8.91 -13.27
CA ALA A 43 1.28 10.35 -13.33
C ALA A 43 0.23 11.08 -14.21
N SER A 44 -0.39 10.37 -15.16
CA SER A 44 -1.47 10.91 -16.00
C SER A 44 -2.88 10.69 -15.44
N LEU A 45 -3.02 10.15 -14.23
CA LEU A 45 -4.33 9.98 -13.61
C LEU A 45 -4.86 11.31 -13.06
N ASP A 46 -6.17 11.48 -13.23
CA ASP A 46 -6.92 12.65 -12.78
C ASP A 46 -7.29 12.54 -11.28
N GLN A 47 -7.39 11.32 -10.76
CA GLN A 47 -7.74 11.04 -9.36
C GLN A 47 -6.62 11.51 -8.41
N PRO A 48 -6.97 12.01 -7.21
CA PRO A 48 -6.00 12.25 -6.14
C PRO A 48 -5.25 10.96 -5.80
N LEU A 49 -3.92 10.99 -5.90
CA LEU A 49 -3.11 9.77 -5.89
C LEU A 49 -1.90 9.88 -4.97
N ALA A 50 -1.72 8.87 -4.12
CA ALA A 50 -0.48 8.61 -3.41
C ALA A 50 0.10 7.25 -3.80
N CYS A 51 1.39 7.22 -4.13
CA CYS A 51 2.12 6.02 -4.53
C CYS A 51 3.35 5.88 -3.66
N ILE A 52 3.61 4.70 -3.11
CA ILE A 52 4.93 4.33 -2.62
C ILE A 52 5.55 3.34 -3.61
N LEU A 53 6.88 3.36 -3.75
CA LEU A 53 7.59 2.41 -4.61
C LEU A 53 8.05 1.21 -3.77
N GLY A 54 8.05 0.03 -4.38
CA GLY A 54 8.43 -1.25 -3.77
C GLY A 54 9.83 -1.71 -4.17
N ASN A 55 10.26 -2.87 -3.68
CA ASN A 55 11.62 -3.35 -3.93
C ASN A 55 11.89 -3.69 -5.40
N HIS A 56 10.89 -4.15 -6.16
CA HIS A 56 11.04 -4.42 -7.59
C HIS A 56 11.23 -3.14 -8.40
N ASP A 57 10.68 -2.02 -7.94
CA ASP A 57 10.83 -0.73 -8.62
C ASP A 57 12.28 -0.23 -8.64
N THR A 58 13.16 -0.78 -7.80
CA THR A 58 14.61 -0.53 -7.92
C THR A 58 15.22 -1.08 -9.22
N GLY A 59 14.56 -2.07 -9.84
CA GLY A 59 15.00 -2.69 -11.10
C GLY A 59 16.40 -3.30 -11.04
N LYS A 60 16.84 -3.72 -9.84
CA LYS A 60 18.20 -4.21 -9.54
C LYS A 60 19.30 -3.22 -9.96
N ASP A 61 19.03 -1.92 -9.86
CA ASP A 61 19.96 -0.84 -10.19
C ASP A 61 20.58 -0.24 -8.91
N ASP A 62 21.82 -0.62 -8.64
CA ASP A 62 22.59 -0.11 -7.49
C ASP A 62 22.89 1.39 -7.58
N SER A 63 22.82 2.00 -8.77
CA SER A 63 23.03 3.45 -8.93
C SER A 63 21.83 4.28 -8.50
N GLY A 64 20.66 3.66 -8.29
CA GLY A 64 19.43 4.35 -7.94
C GLY A 64 18.76 5.11 -9.09
N ARG A 65 19.35 5.16 -10.29
CA ARG A 65 18.84 5.95 -11.42
C ARG A 65 17.45 5.51 -11.86
N LYS A 66 17.17 4.21 -11.94
CA LYS A 66 15.82 3.70 -12.27
C LYS A 66 14.78 4.11 -11.23
N LEU A 67 15.16 4.06 -9.95
CA LEU A 67 14.29 4.46 -8.86
C LEU A 67 14.01 5.98 -8.93
N GLN A 68 15.06 6.80 -9.13
CA GLN A 68 14.94 8.25 -9.27
C GLN A 68 14.02 8.64 -10.42
N ARG A 69 14.16 8.02 -11.60
CA ARG A 69 13.29 8.34 -12.75
C ARG A 69 11.81 8.08 -12.47
N GLN A 70 11.48 7.00 -11.77
CA GLN A 70 10.09 6.74 -11.39
C GLN A 70 9.59 7.75 -10.36
N ILE A 71 10.43 8.18 -9.42
CA ILE A 71 10.10 9.25 -8.48
C ILE A 71 9.85 10.55 -9.23
N ASP A 72 10.70 10.91 -10.19
CA ASP A 72 10.56 12.12 -11.00
C ASP A 72 9.26 12.10 -11.81
N LEU A 73 8.91 10.95 -12.41
CA LEU A 73 7.66 10.77 -13.15
C LEU A 73 6.42 10.89 -12.25
N LEU A 74 6.45 10.26 -11.07
CA LEU A 74 5.35 10.34 -10.11
C LEU A 74 5.24 11.75 -9.48
N GLY A 75 6.35 12.46 -9.36
CA GLY A 75 6.43 13.79 -8.76
C GLY A 75 5.81 13.81 -7.36
N GLU A 76 4.91 14.78 -7.14
CA GLU A 76 4.19 14.96 -5.87
C GLU A 76 3.24 13.81 -5.50
N ARG A 77 3.11 12.77 -6.34
CA ARG A 77 2.35 11.55 -6.02
C ARG A 77 3.19 10.50 -5.30
N HIS A 78 4.52 10.50 -5.44
CA HIS A 78 5.36 9.53 -4.74
C HIS A 78 5.52 9.91 -3.26
N CYS A 79 5.08 9.12 -2.28
CA CYS A 79 5.01 9.54 -0.88
C CYS A 79 6.09 8.97 0.06
N GLY A 80 7.12 8.26 -0.43
CA GLY A 80 8.15 7.66 0.42
C GLY A 80 8.79 8.64 1.41
N TRP A 81 8.75 8.34 2.70
CA TRP A 81 9.20 9.20 3.82
C TRP A 81 8.60 10.61 3.86
N ARG A 82 7.46 10.84 3.20
CA ARG A 82 6.82 12.15 3.18
C ARG A 82 5.30 12.05 3.23
N ARG A 83 4.68 13.21 3.43
CA ARG A 83 3.23 13.39 3.39
C ARG A 83 2.77 13.77 1.99
N CYS A 84 1.62 13.25 1.59
CA CYS A 84 0.85 13.65 0.43
C CYS A 84 -0.59 13.93 0.92
N ASP A 85 -1.02 15.18 0.84
CA ASP A 85 -2.40 15.55 1.16
C ASP A 85 -3.23 15.46 -0.13
N LEU A 86 -4.25 14.60 -0.11
CA LEU A 86 -5.08 14.29 -1.27
C LEU A 86 -6.34 15.15 -1.23
N GLU A 87 -6.35 16.17 -2.08
CA GLU A 87 -7.50 17.06 -2.30
C GLU A 87 -8.21 16.69 -3.61
N PRO A 88 -9.55 16.76 -3.67
CA PRO A 88 -10.47 17.26 -2.65
C PRO A 88 -10.91 16.22 -1.60
N ALA A 89 -10.26 15.04 -1.55
CA ALA A 89 -10.65 13.95 -0.66
C ALA A 89 -10.51 14.25 0.83
N GLY A 90 -9.83 15.34 1.22
CA GLY A 90 -9.57 15.68 2.62
C GLY A 90 -8.73 14.63 3.37
N LEU A 91 -7.94 13.84 2.66
CA LEU A 91 -7.18 12.71 3.20
C LEU A 91 -5.69 13.02 3.27
N SER A 92 -5.06 12.81 4.42
CA SER A 92 -3.59 12.87 4.54
C SER A 92 -3.01 11.46 4.44
N VAL A 93 -2.07 11.27 3.51
CA VAL A 93 -1.34 10.00 3.32
C VAL A 93 0.13 10.22 3.66
N VAL A 94 0.72 9.35 4.46
CA VAL A 94 2.17 9.38 4.75
C VAL A 94 2.80 8.08 4.31
N GLY A 95 3.83 8.18 3.46
CA GLY A 95 4.55 7.02 3.00
C GLY A 95 5.57 6.53 4.01
N GLY A 96 5.66 5.20 4.14
CA GLY A 96 6.72 4.51 4.84
C GLY A 96 8.07 4.59 4.12
N ARG A 97 8.95 3.63 4.40
CA ARG A 97 10.22 3.50 3.71
C ARG A 97 10.01 3.09 2.24
N PRO A 98 10.48 3.88 1.26
CA PRO A 98 10.39 3.51 -0.15
C PRO A 98 11.31 2.33 -0.46
N ALA A 99 10.90 1.52 -1.44
CA ALA A 99 11.64 0.38 -1.97
C ALA A 99 12.07 -0.66 -0.92
N SER A 100 11.28 -0.79 0.15
CA SER A 100 11.49 -1.81 1.18
C SER A 100 11.31 -3.22 0.62
N ALA A 101 12.12 -4.18 1.05
CA ALA A 101 11.95 -5.60 0.74
C ALA A 101 11.46 -6.42 1.96
N GLY A 102 10.96 -5.73 2.99
CA GLY A 102 10.60 -6.32 4.27
C GLY A 102 11.79 -6.89 5.05
N GLY A 103 11.50 -7.80 5.98
CA GLY A 103 12.50 -8.53 6.75
C GLY A 103 13.19 -7.70 7.84
N GLY A 104 12.48 -6.75 8.46
CA GLY A 104 13.02 -5.86 9.48
C GLY A 104 13.50 -4.54 8.90
N TYR A 105 14.83 -4.33 8.83
CA TYR A 105 15.38 -3.09 8.29
C TYR A 105 16.57 -3.32 7.37
N HIS A 106 16.38 -2.99 6.09
CA HIS A 106 17.41 -3.02 5.07
C HIS A 106 17.20 -1.91 4.04
N LEU A 107 18.28 -1.30 3.58
CA LEU A 107 18.28 -0.40 2.42
C LEU A 107 19.12 -1.03 1.32
N SER A 108 18.53 -1.17 0.13
CA SER A 108 19.27 -1.59 -1.06
C SER A 108 20.31 -0.54 -1.44
N MET A 109 21.30 -0.93 -2.26
CA MET A 109 22.31 0.02 -2.73
C MET A 109 21.69 1.16 -3.53
N GLY A 110 20.70 0.88 -4.37
CA GLY A 110 19.97 1.90 -5.12
C GLY A 110 19.27 2.93 -4.22
N VAL A 111 18.68 2.50 -3.11
CA VAL A 111 18.08 3.42 -2.11
C VAL A 111 19.16 4.25 -1.42
N LYS A 112 20.26 3.63 -1.00
CA LYS A 112 21.39 4.35 -0.40
C LYS A 112 22.02 5.35 -1.36
N ALA A 113 22.03 5.08 -2.66
CA ALA A 113 22.57 5.99 -3.66
C ALA A 113 21.75 7.30 -3.75
N LEU A 114 20.43 7.24 -3.53
CA LEU A 114 19.55 8.41 -3.61
C LEU A 114 19.48 9.19 -2.30
N TRP A 115 19.35 8.51 -1.17
CA TRP A 115 19.08 9.17 0.12
C TRP A 115 20.22 9.03 1.15
N GLY A 116 21.32 8.38 0.77
CA GLY A 116 22.39 8.04 1.70
C GLY A 116 22.01 6.91 2.66
N PRO A 117 22.89 6.60 3.62
CA PRO A 117 22.51 5.73 4.72
C PRO A 117 21.42 6.41 5.55
N VAL A 118 20.34 5.69 5.79
CA VAL A 118 19.29 6.06 6.74
C VAL A 118 19.18 4.91 7.74
N SER A 119 19.15 5.21 9.03
CA SER A 119 18.93 4.21 10.07
C SER A 119 17.45 3.90 10.25
N SER A 120 17.13 2.78 10.91
CA SER A 120 15.75 2.45 11.27
C SER A 120 15.09 3.54 12.12
N ARG A 121 15.85 4.15 13.03
CA ARG A 121 15.36 5.26 13.86
C ARG A 121 15.07 6.49 13.04
N GLU A 122 15.99 6.92 12.17
CA GLU A 122 15.78 8.09 11.31
C GLU A 122 14.62 7.87 10.34
N SER A 123 14.48 6.66 9.80
CA SER A 123 13.32 6.29 8.96
C SER A 123 12.00 6.42 9.73
N ALA A 124 11.95 5.85 10.94
CA ALA A 124 10.77 5.96 11.80
C ALA A 124 10.49 7.41 12.22
N ASP A 125 11.53 8.22 12.48
CA ASP A 125 11.42 9.63 12.83
C ASP A 125 10.83 10.43 11.66
N ARG A 126 11.27 10.18 10.41
CA ARG A 126 10.71 10.83 9.20
C ARG A 126 9.23 10.52 9.03
N ILE A 127 8.85 9.23 9.12
CA ILE A 127 7.44 8.80 9.01
C ILE A 127 6.60 9.45 10.12
N THR A 128 7.09 9.41 11.36
CA THR A 128 6.41 9.99 12.52
C THR A 128 6.23 11.50 12.36
N ALA A 129 7.30 12.23 12.01
CA ALA A 129 7.25 13.68 11.83
C ALA A 129 6.26 14.09 10.73
N ALA A 130 6.28 13.38 9.58
CA ALA A 130 5.34 13.64 8.50
C ALA A 130 3.88 13.41 8.91
N ALA A 131 3.61 12.35 9.69
CA ALA A 131 2.28 12.03 10.21
C ALA A 131 1.77 13.04 11.25
N LEU A 132 2.65 13.55 12.11
CA LEU A 132 2.29 14.53 13.13
C LEU A 132 2.17 15.95 12.58
N ALA A 133 2.83 16.24 11.44
CA ALA A 133 2.67 17.49 10.72
C ALA A 133 1.39 17.55 9.87
N ALA A 134 0.71 16.41 9.65
CA ALA A 134 -0.58 16.39 8.96
C ALA A 134 -1.66 17.08 9.79
N ASP A 135 -2.62 17.71 9.12
CA ASP A 135 -3.78 18.34 9.76
C ASP A 135 -4.48 17.35 10.71
N PRO A 136 -4.63 17.66 12.01
CA PRO A 136 -5.24 16.75 12.98
C PRO A 136 -6.70 16.43 12.69
N GLU A 137 -7.43 17.31 11.97
CA GLU A 137 -8.85 17.12 11.65
C GLU A 137 -9.06 16.18 10.46
N ARG A 138 -7.99 15.84 9.73
CA ARG A 138 -8.06 14.94 8.56
C ARG A 138 -7.78 13.50 8.95
N PRO A 139 -8.48 12.51 8.34
CA PRO A 139 -8.05 11.13 8.41
C PRO A 139 -6.60 10.99 7.95
N LEU A 140 -5.85 10.17 8.68
CA LEU A 140 -4.47 9.82 8.36
C LEU A 140 -4.40 8.36 7.91
N VAL A 141 -3.79 8.14 6.75
CA VAL A 141 -3.44 6.80 6.26
C VAL A 141 -1.92 6.69 6.15
N LEU A 142 -1.35 5.60 6.68
CA LEU A 142 0.02 5.23 6.32
C LEU A 142 0.01 4.33 5.10
N LEU A 143 0.90 4.60 4.15
CA LEU A 143 1.08 3.81 2.93
C LEU A 143 2.50 3.23 2.89
N ALA A 144 2.64 1.92 2.81
CA ALA A 144 3.93 1.25 2.77
C ALA A 144 3.98 0.20 1.65
N HIS A 145 5.17 -0.16 1.16
CA HIS A 145 5.25 -1.34 0.30
C HIS A 145 5.21 -2.62 1.14
N SER A 146 6.09 -2.76 2.15
CA SER A 146 5.99 -3.85 3.12
C SER A 146 5.21 -3.40 4.36
N GLY A 147 4.41 -4.30 4.94
CA GLY A 147 3.70 -4.04 6.19
C GLY A 147 4.63 -4.00 7.41
N PRO A 148 4.15 -3.60 8.59
CA PRO A 148 4.98 -3.47 9.78
C PRO A 148 5.33 -4.84 10.38
N THR A 149 6.48 -4.91 11.06
CA THR A 149 6.80 -6.09 11.88
C THR A 149 5.83 -6.26 13.04
N GLY A 150 5.65 -7.48 13.53
CA GLY A 150 4.66 -7.87 14.53
C GLY A 150 3.41 -8.53 13.93
N LEU A 151 3.33 -8.61 12.60
CA LEU A 151 2.20 -9.17 11.85
C LEU A 151 2.57 -10.40 11.02
N GLY A 152 3.66 -11.12 11.34
CA GLY A 152 4.19 -12.18 10.49
C GLY A 152 4.58 -13.49 11.21
N SER A 153 3.88 -13.89 12.26
CA SER A 153 4.24 -15.08 13.06
C SER A 153 4.15 -16.41 12.29
N GLU A 154 3.16 -16.55 11.41
CA GLU A 154 2.95 -17.70 10.52
C GLU A 154 2.97 -17.27 9.04
N ALA A 155 3.17 -18.22 8.12
CA ALA A 155 3.20 -17.94 6.67
C ALA A 155 1.93 -17.26 6.15
N ARG A 156 0.76 -17.58 6.73
CA ARG A 156 -0.54 -16.99 6.34
C ARG A 156 -0.78 -15.59 6.93
N ASP A 157 0.12 -15.08 7.75
CA ASP A 157 -0.08 -13.80 8.43
C ASP A 157 0.19 -12.64 7.46
N PRO A 158 -0.35 -11.43 7.71
CA PRO A 158 -0.24 -10.33 6.77
C PRO A 158 1.21 -10.02 6.34
N CYS A 159 2.17 -10.18 7.25
CA CYS A 159 3.60 -9.97 7.00
C CYS A 159 4.45 -11.25 7.14
N GLY A 160 3.87 -12.44 7.02
CA GLY A 160 4.57 -13.71 7.26
C GLY A 160 5.28 -14.28 6.03
N ARG A 161 6.59 -14.55 6.13
CA ARG A 161 7.35 -15.17 5.02
C ARG A 161 6.85 -16.59 4.70
N ASP A 162 6.54 -16.83 3.44
CA ASP A 162 5.97 -18.10 2.93
C ASP A 162 6.83 -18.79 1.86
N TRP A 163 7.83 -18.11 1.28
CA TRP A 163 8.70 -18.70 0.25
C TRP A 163 9.86 -19.56 0.79
N LYS A 164 10.17 -19.45 2.09
CA LYS A 164 11.26 -20.19 2.74
C LYS A 164 10.92 -20.58 4.19
N PRO A 165 11.03 -21.88 4.56
CA PRO A 165 10.85 -22.34 5.93
C PRO A 165 12.07 -22.04 6.82
N PRO A 166 11.87 -21.87 8.15
CA PRO A 166 10.58 -21.69 8.80
C PRO A 166 9.95 -20.34 8.41
N ALA A 167 8.63 -20.23 8.57
CA ALA A 167 7.95 -18.95 8.49
C ALA A 167 8.55 -18.00 9.53
N CYS A 168 8.62 -16.72 9.19
CA CYS A 168 9.07 -15.68 10.10
C CYS A 168 8.46 -14.34 9.71
N ASP A 169 8.51 -13.41 10.66
CA ASP A 169 8.05 -12.05 10.41
C ASP A 169 8.93 -11.37 9.36
N TRP A 170 8.27 -10.83 8.34
CA TRP A 170 8.88 -10.17 7.20
C TRP A 170 8.47 -8.70 7.08
N GLY A 171 7.90 -8.13 8.14
CA GLY A 171 7.49 -6.73 8.15
C GLY A 171 8.64 -5.75 8.41
N ASP A 172 8.37 -4.48 8.20
CA ASP A 172 9.27 -3.34 8.41
C ASP A 172 9.31 -2.92 9.87
N MET A 173 10.52 -2.91 10.45
CA MET A 173 10.75 -2.54 11.85
C MET A 173 10.55 -1.05 12.11
N ASP A 174 11.03 -0.21 11.20
CA ASP A 174 10.89 1.25 11.26
C ASP A 174 9.44 1.70 11.09
N LEU A 175 8.66 1.01 10.26
CA LEU A 175 7.23 1.27 10.13
C LEU A 175 6.48 0.95 11.44
N ALA A 176 6.76 -0.20 12.07
CA ALA A 176 6.18 -0.56 13.36
C ALA A 176 6.52 0.48 14.45
N MET A 177 7.78 0.94 14.51
CA MET A 177 8.21 2.01 15.43
C MET A 177 7.44 3.31 15.18
N ALA A 178 7.24 3.70 13.92
CA ALA A 178 6.50 4.92 13.58
C ALA A 178 5.02 4.81 13.97
N ILE A 179 4.37 3.69 13.66
CA ILE A 179 2.97 3.43 14.03
C ILE A 179 2.77 3.58 15.53
N GLU A 180 3.63 2.95 16.35
CA GLU A 180 3.53 3.04 17.80
C GLU A 180 3.61 4.50 18.30
N ARG A 181 4.51 5.30 17.72
CA ARG A 181 4.69 6.71 18.09
C ARG A 181 3.52 7.59 17.66
N ILE A 182 2.96 7.33 16.48
CA ILE A 182 1.83 8.08 15.92
C ILE A 182 0.56 7.79 16.74
N GLN A 183 0.28 6.51 17.01
CA GLN A 183 -0.90 6.07 17.76
C GLN A 183 -0.95 6.61 19.20
N ARG A 184 0.18 7.07 19.76
CA ARG A 184 0.23 7.74 21.07
C ARG A 184 -0.22 9.20 21.03
N GLN A 185 -0.29 9.81 19.85
CA GLN A 185 -0.47 11.25 19.68
C GLN A 185 -1.69 11.62 18.84
N ARG A 186 -2.12 10.76 17.90
CA ARG A 186 -3.31 10.99 17.08
C ARG A 186 -3.96 9.66 16.62
N PRO A 187 -5.25 9.68 16.23
CA PRO A 187 -5.87 8.54 15.58
C PRO A 187 -5.15 8.13 14.30
N LEU A 188 -5.00 6.82 14.10
CA LEU A 188 -4.48 6.21 12.88
C LEU A 188 -5.48 5.13 12.43
N PRO A 189 -6.49 5.46 11.61
CA PRO A 189 -7.52 4.50 11.21
C PRO A 189 -6.96 3.34 10.38
N LEU A 190 -5.99 3.61 9.50
CA LEU A 190 -5.63 2.66 8.45
C LEU A 190 -4.15 2.74 8.07
N VAL A 191 -3.53 1.57 7.98
CA VAL A 191 -2.22 1.31 7.38
C VAL A 191 -2.44 0.40 6.18
N VAL A 192 -2.08 0.88 4.99
CA VAL A 192 -2.19 0.14 3.73
C VAL A 192 -0.80 -0.27 3.28
N PHE A 193 -0.63 -1.55 2.95
CA PHE A 193 0.64 -2.09 2.48
C PHE A 193 0.46 -3.19 1.43
N GLY A 194 1.56 -3.71 0.90
CA GLY A 194 1.60 -4.78 -0.10
C GLY A 194 2.71 -5.80 0.20
N HIS A 195 3.53 -6.11 -0.82
CA HIS A 195 4.71 -7.00 -0.80
C HIS A 195 4.39 -8.48 -0.60
N MET A 196 3.66 -8.79 0.46
CA MET A 196 3.34 -10.14 0.84
C MET A 196 2.06 -10.57 0.13
N HIS A 197 2.18 -11.27 -1.00
CA HIS A 197 1.03 -11.56 -1.86
C HIS A 197 -0.08 -12.35 -1.17
N HIS A 198 -1.33 -12.10 -1.57
CA HIS A 198 -2.52 -12.79 -1.05
C HIS A 198 -2.40 -14.30 -1.20
N ARG A 199 -2.15 -14.77 -2.42
CA ARG A 199 -1.91 -16.20 -2.66
C ARG A 199 -0.53 -16.59 -2.14
N LEU A 200 -0.48 -17.59 -1.26
CA LEU A 200 0.78 -18.06 -0.69
C LEU A 200 1.66 -18.71 -1.76
N MET A 201 2.98 -18.44 -1.71
CA MET A 201 3.93 -18.97 -2.68
C MET A 201 4.15 -20.48 -2.53
N ARG A 202 4.08 -20.99 -1.30
CA ARG A 202 4.18 -22.44 -1.01
C ARG A 202 2.84 -22.96 -0.52
N GLY A 203 2.35 -24.00 -1.18
CA GLY A 203 1.09 -24.68 -0.83
C GLY A 203 -0.14 -24.05 -1.49
N SER A 204 -1.31 -24.58 -1.17
CA SER A 204 -2.60 -24.01 -1.54
C SER A 204 -3.16 -23.26 -0.32
N GLY A 205 -3.13 -21.93 -0.35
CA GLY A 205 -3.68 -21.13 0.75
C GLY A 205 -3.65 -19.65 0.46
N GLU A 206 -4.47 -18.93 1.21
CA GLU A 206 -4.61 -17.48 1.16
C GLU A 206 -4.06 -16.85 2.44
N ARG A 207 -3.42 -15.70 2.26
CA ARG A 207 -2.91 -14.85 3.31
C ARG A 207 -4.06 -14.09 3.96
N ARG A 208 -3.99 -13.93 5.28
CA ARG A 208 -4.80 -12.96 6.00
C ARG A 208 -4.38 -11.56 5.54
N SER A 209 -5.26 -10.90 4.80
CA SER A 209 -5.00 -9.58 4.22
C SER A 209 -5.48 -8.42 5.09
N PHE A 210 -6.15 -8.71 6.21
CA PHE A 210 -6.73 -7.70 7.10
C PHE A 210 -6.55 -8.05 8.57
N LEU A 211 -6.25 -7.05 9.38
CA LEU A 211 -6.20 -7.15 10.84
C LEU A 211 -6.52 -5.79 11.47
N VAL A 212 -7.09 -5.78 12.67
CA VAL A 212 -7.26 -4.56 13.48
C VAL A 212 -6.54 -4.77 14.81
N ASP A 213 -5.72 -3.81 15.22
CA ASP A 213 -5.06 -3.88 16.53
C ASP A 213 -5.96 -3.40 17.68
N ARG A 214 -5.45 -3.51 18.90
CA ARG A 214 -6.16 -3.09 20.12
C ARG A 214 -6.41 -1.59 20.22
N ARG A 215 -5.73 -0.77 19.41
CA ARG A 215 -5.91 0.68 19.35
C ARG A 215 -6.88 1.09 18.25
N GLY A 216 -7.44 0.12 17.51
CA GLY A 216 -8.40 0.36 16.44
C GLY A 216 -7.76 0.68 15.09
N THR A 217 -6.44 0.58 14.95
CA THR A 217 -5.79 0.75 13.64
C THR A 217 -5.99 -0.50 12.81
N ALA A 218 -6.54 -0.32 11.61
CA ALA A 218 -6.67 -1.38 10.62
C ALA A 218 -5.40 -1.49 9.76
N TYR A 219 -5.03 -2.72 9.43
CA TYR A 219 -3.89 -3.08 8.60
C TYR A 219 -4.45 -3.82 7.39
N LEU A 220 -4.35 -3.21 6.20
CA LEU A 220 -4.87 -3.78 4.96
C LEU A 220 -3.73 -4.04 3.98
N ASN A 221 -3.57 -5.31 3.62
CA ASN A 221 -2.65 -5.75 2.59
C ASN A 221 -3.36 -5.75 1.23
N ALA A 222 -2.90 -4.93 0.29
CA ALA A 222 -3.45 -4.75 -1.05
C ALA A 222 -2.72 -5.56 -2.15
N ALA A 223 -1.79 -6.46 -1.79
CA ALA A 223 -0.96 -7.26 -2.71
C ALA A 223 -1.71 -8.46 -3.33
N CYS A 224 -2.76 -8.20 -4.11
CA CYS A 224 -3.44 -9.25 -4.87
C CYS A 224 -2.66 -9.57 -6.15
N VAL A 225 -2.03 -10.75 -6.22
CA VAL A 225 -1.24 -11.16 -7.38
C VAL A 225 -1.63 -12.58 -7.83
N PRO A 226 -2.13 -12.78 -9.06
CA PRO A 226 -2.39 -11.75 -10.08
C PRO A 226 -3.62 -10.87 -9.74
N ARG A 227 -3.58 -9.60 -10.13
CA ARG A 227 -4.72 -8.67 -10.00
C ARG A 227 -5.60 -8.59 -11.23
N HIS A 228 -5.08 -9.06 -12.37
CA HIS A 228 -5.86 -9.31 -13.58
C HIS A 228 -6.15 -10.80 -13.67
N GLY A 229 -7.37 -11.16 -14.07
CA GLY A 229 -7.76 -12.56 -14.19
C GLY A 229 -8.92 -12.75 -15.15
N ILE A 230 -9.31 -14.01 -15.32
CA ILE A 230 -10.52 -14.43 -16.01
C ILE A 230 -11.23 -15.43 -15.09
N ASP A 231 -12.52 -15.24 -14.86
CA ASP A 231 -13.31 -16.15 -14.03
C ASP A 231 -13.77 -17.41 -14.79
N GLY A 232 -14.48 -18.30 -14.10
CA GLY A 232 -14.99 -19.55 -14.68
C GLY A 232 -16.02 -19.36 -15.79
N GLU A 233 -16.59 -18.16 -15.95
CA GLU A 233 -17.53 -17.80 -17.01
C GLU A 233 -16.83 -17.08 -18.19
N GLY A 234 -15.50 -16.94 -18.14
CA GLY A 234 -14.73 -16.27 -19.19
C GLY A 234 -14.73 -14.74 -19.08
N ARG A 235 -15.20 -14.16 -17.97
CA ARG A 235 -15.22 -12.70 -17.78
C ARG A 235 -13.87 -12.21 -17.26
N GLU A 236 -13.39 -11.11 -17.84
CA GLU A 236 -12.20 -10.44 -17.33
C GLU A 236 -12.44 -9.82 -15.95
N LEU A 237 -11.45 -9.95 -15.07
CA LEU A 237 -11.44 -9.41 -13.71
C LEU A 237 -10.32 -8.39 -13.53
N ARG A 238 -10.62 -7.32 -12.79
CA ARG A 238 -9.67 -6.33 -12.29
C ARG A 238 -9.86 -6.18 -10.79
N HIS A 239 -8.82 -6.46 -10.02
CA HIS A 239 -8.84 -6.32 -8.57
C HIS A 239 -8.48 -4.91 -8.12
N PHE A 240 -9.25 -4.43 -7.14
CA PHE A 240 -8.89 -3.32 -6.27
C PHE A 240 -9.25 -3.66 -4.82
N SER A 241 -8.40 -3.23 -3.88
CA SER A 241 -8.82 -3.16 -2.48
C SER A 241 -9.54 -1.85 -2.22
N TRP A 242 -10.62 -1.90 -1.45
CA TRP A 242 -11.49 -0.76 -1.17
C TRP A 242 -11.56 -0.51 0.34
N ALA A 243 -11.61 0.77 0.72
CA ALA A 243 -11.77 1.20 2.10
C ALA A 243 -12.59 2.48 2.14
N GLU A 244 -13.46 2.59 3.14
CA GLU A 244 -14.29 3.78 3.38
C GLU A 244 -14.03 4.28 4.79
N LEU A 245 -13.73 5.58 4.89
CA LEU A 245 -13.47 6.26 6.15
C LEU A 245 -14.62 7.22 6.45
N ASP A 246 -15.09 7.19 7.68
CA ASP A 246 -16.00 8.17 8.27
C ASP A 246 -15.21 8.97 9.30
N GLY A 247 -14.71 10.14 8.89
CA GLY A 247 -13.70 10.90 9.63
C GLY A 247 -12.48 10.03 9.93
N HIS A 248 -12.11 9.90 11.21
CA HIS A 248 -10.96 9.10 11.66
C HIS A 248 -11.27 7.61 11.89
N ARG A 249 -12.38 7.08 11.36
CA ARG A 249 -12.77 5.68 11.57
C ARG A 249 -12.91 4.95 10.24
N LEU A 250 -12.36 3.75 10.15
CA LEU A 250 -12.64 2.82 9.06
C LEU A 250 -14.01 2.18 9.25
N VAL A 251 -14.92 2.39 8.30
CA VAL A 251 -16.29 1.85 8.35
C VAL A 251 -16.49 0.68 7.40
N HIS A 252 -15.74 0.62 6.29
CA HIS A 252 -15.76 -0.51 5.36
C HIS A 252 -14.36 -0.83 4.86
N ALA A 253 -14.05 -2.11 4.69
CA ALA A 253 -12.95 -2.54 3.85
C ALA A 253 -13.25 -3.86 3.14
N SER A 254 -12.79 -3.98 1.90
CA SER A 254 -13.06 -5.14 1.06
C SER A 254 -12.01 -5.34 -0.03
N HIS A 255 -11.96 -6.56 -0.57
CA HIS A 255 -11.36 -6.82 -1.87
C HIS A 255 -12.47 -6.94 -2.91
N ARG A 256 -12.31 -6.23 -4.03
CA ARG A 256 -13.33 -6.13 -5.07
C ARG A 256 -12.75 -6.51 -6.43
N TRP A 257 -13.51 -7.30 -7.18
CA TRP A 257 -13.18 -7.70 -8.54
C TRP A 257 -14.25 -7.17 -9.48
N TYR A 258 -13.82 -6.32 -10.41
CA TYR A 258 -14.69 -5.67 -11.38
C TYR A 258 -14.48 -6.24 -12.77
N SER A 259 -15.51 -6.17 -13.61
CA SER A 259 -15.34 -6.25 -15.05
C SER A 259 -14.65 -4.97 -15.58
N PRO A 260 -14.03 -4.99 -16.78
CA PRO A 260 -13.48 -3.78 -17.40
C PRO A 260 -14.51 -2.65 -17.59
N GLU A 261 -15.79 -2.98 -17.67
CA GLU A 261 -16.91 -2.04 -17.82
C GLU A 261 -17.39 -1.45 -16.48
N GLY A 262 -16.78 -1.83 -15.35
CA GLY A 262 -17.10 -1.26 -14.03
C GLY A 262 -18.14 -2.02 -13.23
N ARG A 263 -18.62 -3.18 -13.70
CA ARG A 263 -19.53 -4.01 -12.91
C ARG A 263 -18.76 -4.71 -11.78
N LEU A 264 -19.20 -4.55 -10.54
CA LEU A 264 -18.70 -5.36 -9.42
C LEU A 264 -19.19 -6.81 -9.60
N LEU A 265 -18.26 -7.74 -9.78
CA LEU A 265 -18.54 -9.16 -9.99
C LEU A 265 -18.38 -9.96 -8.70
N TYR A 266 -17.35 -9.66 -7.92
CA TYR A 266 -17.09 -10.31 -6.64
C TYR A 266 -16.64 -9.28 -5.60
N GLU A 267 -17.07 -9.48 -4.35
CA GLU A 267 -16.63 -8.72 -3.20
C GLU A 267 -16.33 -9.67 -2.04
N GLN A 268 -15.18 -9.48 -1.41
CA GLN A 268 -14.82 -10.08 -0.14
C GLN A 268 -14.78 -8.97 0.90
N THR A 269 -15.85 -8.85 1.69
CA THR A 269 -15.88 -7.92 2.83
C THR A 269 -14.92 -8.40 3.92
N LEU A 270 -14.04 -7.49 4.36
CA LEU A 270 -13.05 -7.71 5.41
C LEU A 270 -13.56 -7.15 6.74
N VAL A 271 -14.22 -5.98 6.68
CA VAL A 271 -14.90 -5.35 7.80
C VAL A 271 -16.03 -4.46 7.28
N GLU A 272 -17.14 -4.44 7.99
CA GLU A 272 -18.22 -3.49 7.79
C GLU A 272 -18.72 -3.07 9.18
N GLN A 273 -18.78 -1.77 9.45
CA GLN A 273 -19.21 -1.18 10.71
C GLN A 273 -20.33 -0.18 10.43
N PRO A 274 -21.34 -0.08 11.30
CA PRO A 274 -22.37 0.94 11.16
C PRO A 274 -21.75 2.34 11.23
N LEU A 275 -22.28 3.26 10.41
CA LEU A 275 -21.94 4.69 10.49
C LEU A 275 -22.25 5.22 11.89
N ALA A 276 -21.52 6.27 12.31
CA ALA A 276 -21.86 6.93 13.56
C ALA A 276 -23.22 7.59 13.36
N VAL A 277 -24.20 7.19 14.16
CA VAL A 277 -25.45 7.93 14.25
C VAL A 277 -25.10 9.25 14.91
N THR A 278 -25.12 10.35 14.14
CA THR A 278 -25.11 11.70 14.71
C THR A 278 -26.42 11.90 15.44
N CYS A 279 -26.37 11.81 16.78
CA CYS A 279 -27.48 12.20 17.65
C CYS A 279 -27.63 13.73 17.71
#